data_AF-A0A8I3AED6-F1
#
_entry.id   AF-A0A8I3AED6-F1
#
_cell.length_a   1.000
_cell.length_b   1.000
_cell.length_c   1.000
_cell.angle_alpha   90.00
_cell.angle_beta   90.00
_cell.angle_gamma   90.00
#
_symmetry.space_group_name_H-M   'P 1'
#
loop_
_entity.id
_entity.type
_entity.pdbx_description
1 polymer ?
#
loop_
_entity_poly.entity_id
_entity_poly.type
_entity_poly.pdbx_seq_one_letter_code
_entity_poly.pdbx_strand_id
1 'polypeptide(L)'
;MEDWQMANFLMMSRLSMRAIGNFLSLGLTKKMPISFQTAVDLRSRIKLLPSGPAWKCRIVDMSHPMKQPIHLYFHDSLDCIEQLFNRSRFAGVIDFSPYQLYTTSERIMRVYTEWMSSDGAWELQVEWFNC
;
A
#
# COMPACT_ATOMS: atom_id res chain seq x y z
N MET A 1 1.63 2.47 19.07
CA MET A 1 2.80 2.90 18.27
C MET A 1 2.83 4.43 18.26
N GLU A 2 3.24 5.05 19.37
CA GLU A 2 3.30 6.52 19.47
C GLU A 2 4.62 7.09 18.94
N ASP A 3 5.69 6.30 18.97
CA ASP A 3 7.02 6.68 18.52
C ASP A 3 7.22 6.65 17.00
N TRP A 4 6.26 6.09 16.24
CA TRP A 4 6.31 6.01 14.77
C TRP A 4 6.41 7.39 14.11
N GLN A 5 5.69 8.40 14.63
CA GLN A 5 5.73 9.74 14.05
C GLN A 5 7.14 10.33 14.11
N MET A 6 7.83 10.13 15.24
CA MET A 6 9.22 10.56 15.42
C MET A 6 10.17 9.77 14.51
N ALA A 7 10.02 8.44 14.47
CA ALA A 7 10.80 7.58 13.58
C ALA A 7 10.66 8.03 12.11
N ASN A 8 9.42 8.21 11.64
CA ASN A 8 9.14 8.63 10.27
C ASN A 8 9.71 10.02 9.97
N PHE A 9 9.53 10.98 10.89
CA PHE A 9 10.08 12.33 10.73
C PHE A 9 11.62 12.31 10.62
N LEU A 10 12.31 11.60 11.52
CA LEU A 10 13.77 11.52 11.52
C LEU A 10 14.32 10.88 10.24
N MET A 11 13.59 9.93 9.66
CA MET A 11 13.98 9.29 8.41
C MET A 11 13.74 10.14 7.17
N MET A 12 12.64 10.92 7.17
CA MET A 12 12.25 11.74 6.02
C MET A 12 12.93 13.12 6.00
N SER A 13 13.47 13.57 7.13
CA SER A 13 14.09 14.91 7.30
C SER A 13 15.47 15.07 6.65
N ARG A 14 15.92 14.10 5.84
CA ARG A 14 17.24 14.09 5.15
C ARG A 14 18.44 14.33 6.07
N LEU A 15 18.27 14.11 7.37
CA LEU A 15 19.35 14.23 8.35
C LEU A 15 20.39 13.13 8.13
N SER A 16 21.65 13.47 8.37
CA SER A 16 22.70 12.44 8.37
C SER A 16 22.52 11.47 9.55
N MET A 17 22.99 10.24 9.41
CA MET A 17 22.99 9.25 10.50
C MET A 17 23.65 9.79 11.78
N ARG A 18 24.70 10.61 11.63
CA ARG A 18 25.37 11.28 12.75
C ARG A 18 24.46 12.31 13.41
N ALA A 19 23.76 13.14 12.63
CA ALA A 19 22.83 14.13 13.17
C ALA A 19 21.66 13.46 13.92
N ILE A 20 21.11 12.37 13.39
CA ILE A 20 20.09 11.57 14.07
C ILE A 20 20.64 10.98 15.37
N GLY A 21 21.86 10.43 15.36
CA GLY A 21 22.51 9.91 16.56
C GLY A 21 22.74 10.98 17.63
N ASN A 22 23.16 12.19 17.22
CA ASN A 22 23.33 13.32 18.12
C ASN A 22 22.00 13.81 18.71
N PHE A 23 20.94 13.84 17.90
CA PHE A 23 19.61 14.16 18.38
C PHE A 23 19.14 13.15 19.44
N LEU A 24 19.25 11.85 19.14
CA LEU A 24 18.82 10.80 20.07
C LEU A 24 19.65 10.76 21.34
N SER A 25 20.91 11.23 21.31
CA SER A 25 21.79 11.26 22.47
C SER A 25 21.49 12.41 23.45
N LEU A 26 20.63 13.37 23.09
CA LEU A 26 20.21 14.47 23.97
C LEU A 26 19.54 13.95 25.24
N GLY A 27 19.71 14.67 26.35
CA GLY A 27 19.19 14.25 27.65
C GLY A 27 17.67 14.12 27.70
N LEU A 28 16.95 14.91 26.90
CA LEU A 28 15.49 14.84 26.79
C LEU A 28 15.04 13.61 26.00
N THR A 29 15.62 13.39 24.82
CA THR A 29 15.25 12.28 23.92
C THR A 29 15.60 10.92 24.51
N LYS A 30 16.72 10.79 25.24
CA LYS A 30 17.08 9.55 25.96
C LYS A 30 16.06 9.12 27.01
N LYS A 31 15.32 10.07 27.58
CA LYS A 31 14.30 9.80 28.60
C LYS A 31 12.93 9.49 28.00
N MET A 32 12.75 9.66 26.70
CA MET A 32 11.48 9.37 26.05
C MET A 32 11.26 7.85 25.97
N PRO A 33 10.03 7.36 26.19
CA PRO A 33 9.70 5.95 26.10
C PRO A 33 9.54 5.50 24.64
N ILE A 34 10.56 5.72 23.81
CA ILE A 34 10.60 5.33 22.39
C ILE A 34 11.32 3.99 22.21
N SER A 35 10.97 3.23 21.17
CA SER A 35 11.50 1.89 20.94
C SER A 35 12.95 1.85 20.43
N PHE A 36 13.54 2.98 20.07
CA PHE A 36 14.90 3.08 19.51
C PHE A 36 15.75 4.10 20.27
N GLN A 37 17.01 3.77 20.52
CA GLN A 37 17.93 4.61 21.30
C GLN A 37 19.09 5.17 20.46
N THR A 38 19.36 4.56 19.31
CA THR A 38 20.41 5.00 18.38
C THR A 38 19.89 5.11 16.96
N ALA A 39 20.60 5.86 16.12
CA ALA A 39 20.30 5.93 14.69
C ALA A 39 20.42 4.55 14.01
N VAL A 40 21.33 3.70 14.51
CA VAL A 40 21.50 2.32 14.03
C VAL A 40 20.27 1.48 14.39
N ASP A 41 19.81 1.52 15.64
CA ASP A 41 18.61 0.79 16.07
C ASP A 41 17.38 1.20 15.28
N LEU A 42 17.19 2.51 15.09
CA LEU A 42 16.11 3.06 14.28
C LEU A 42 16.15 2.46 12.87
N ARG A 43 17.32 2.49 12.22
CA ARG A 43 17.49 1.96 10.86
C ARG A 43 17.30 0.44 10.79
N SER A 44 17.78 -0.30 11.79
CA SER A 44 17.58 -1.74 11.89
C SER A 44 16.10 -2.10 12.00
N ARG A 45 15.34 -1.36 12.81
CA ARG A 45 13.88 -1.53 12.93
C ARG A 45 13.15 -1.22 11.63
N ILE A 46 13.57 -0.20 10.90
CA ILE A 46 12.98 0.14 9.60
C ILE A 46 13.23 -0.97 8.57
N LYS A 47 14.41 -1.60 8.59
CA LYS A 47 14.70 -2.75 7.73
C LYS A 47 13.80 -3.96 8.01
N LEU A 48 13.24 -4.06 9.21
CA LEU A 48 12.29 -5.12 9.58
C LEU A 48 10.86 -4.80 9.14
N LEU A 49 10.58 -3.57 8.71
CA LEU A 49 9.26 -3.24 8.17
C LEU A 49 9.05 -4.01 6.86
N PRO A 50 7.83 -4.50 6.60
CA PRO A 50 7.52 -5.13 5.33
C PRO A 50 7.84 -4.14 4.22
N SER A 51 8.67 -4.57 3.26
CA SER A 51 8.94 -3.78 2.06
C SER A 51 7.63 -3.60 1.30
N GLY A 52 7.46 -2.43 0.69
CA GLY A 52 6.42 -2.26 -0.31
C GLY A 52 6.72 -3.05 -1.59
N PRO A 53 5.78 -3.04 -2.55
CA PRO A 53 5.94 -3.60 -3.87
C PRO A 53 7.29 -3.21 -4.46
N ALA A 54 8.04 -4.18 -4.96
CA ALA A 54 9.33 -3.90 -5.56
C ALA A 54 9.14 -3.09 -6.86
N TRP A 55 10.08 -2.20 -7.17
CA TRP A 55 10.16 -1.60 -8.49
C TRP A 55 10.57 -2.66 -9.51
N LYS A 56 9.79 -2.79 -10.57
CA LYS A 56 10.08 -3.60 -11.75
C LYS A 56 10.41 -2.66 -12.92
N CYS A 57 11.21 -3.14 -13.86
CA CYS A 57 11.55 -2.42 -15.07
C CYS A 57 11.36 -3.35 -16.27
N ARG A 58 10.67 -2.86 -17.29
CA ARG A 58 10.47 -3.55 -18.56
C ARG A 58 10.87 -2.62 -19.70
N ILE A 59 11.53 -3.17 -20.71
CA ILE A 59 11.73 -2.47 -21.98
C ILE A 59 10.44 -2.61 -22.80
N VAL A 60 9.93 -1.48 -23.29
CA VAL A 60 8.71 -1.45 -24.12
C VAL A 60 9.10 -1.23 -25.56
N ASP A 61 8.71 -2.19 -26.41
CA ASP A 61 8.85 -2.07 -27.85
C ASP A 61 7.81 -1.09 -28.38
N MET A 62 8.29 -0.09 -29.12
CA MET A 62 7.43 0.90 -29.75
C MET A 62 7.30 0.58 -31.24
N SER A 63 6.09 0.75 -31.77
CA SER A 63 5.83 0.58 -33.21
C SER A 63 6.62 1.57 -34.09
N HIS A 64 7.12 2.66 -33.51
CA HIS A 64 7.92 3.66 -34.23
C HIS A 64 9.40 3.53 -33.84
N PRO A 65 10.33 3.67 -34.80
CA PRO A 65 11.75 3.55 -34.52
C PRO A 65 12.20 4.68 -33.59
N MET A 66 12.60 4.31 -32.38
CA MET A 66 13.21 5.23 -31.42
C MET A 66 14.71 5.04 -31.40
N LYS A 67 15.44 6.13 -31.10
CA LYS A 67 16.90 6.10 -30.98
C LYS A 67 17.39 5.31 -29.77
N GLN A 68 16.54 5.12 -28.75
CA GLN A 68 16.87 4.41 -27.51
C GLN A 68 15.66 3.62 -27.00
N PRO A 69 15.89 2.49 -26.31
CA PRO A 69 14.81 1.71 -25.69
C PRO A 69 14.12 2.50 -24.58
N ILE A 70 12.78 2.44 -24.51
CA ILE A 70 12.02 3.00 -23.38
C ILE A 70 12.01 1.99 -22.24
N HIS A 71 12.51 2.43 -21.09
CA HIS A 71 12.40 1.72 -19.82
C HIS A 71 11.14 2.14 -19.09
N LEU A 72 10.17 1.24 -18.97
CA LEU A 72 8.99 1.42 -18.15
C LEU A 72 9.27 0.87 -16.75
N TYR A 73 9.30 1.78 -15.78
CA TYR A 73 9.36 1.43 -14.36
C TYR A 73 7.95 1.34 -13.80
N PHE A 74 7.62 0.24 -13.15
CA PHE A 74 6.29 -0.01 -12.61
C PHE A 74 6.38 -0.88 -11.35
N HIS A 75 5.30 -0.89 -10.57
CA HIS A 75 5.10 -1.89 -9.52
C HIS A 75 4.15 -2.97 -10.01
N ASP A 76 4.26 -4.17 -9.45
CA ASP A 76 3.26 -5.19 -9.70
C ASP A 76 1.89 -4.74 -9.16
N SER A 77 0.87 -4.76 -10.02
CA SER A 77 -0.47 -4.31 -9.63
C SER A 77 -1.07 -5.18 -8.53
N LEU A 78 -0.81 -6.49 -8.53
CA LEU A 78 -1.34 -7.39 -7.50
C LEU A 78 -0.65 -7.13 -6.16
N ASP A 79 0.67 -7.01 -6.14
CA ASP A 79 1.41 -6.68 -4.91
C ASP A 79 0.95 -5.33 -4.34
N CYS A 80 0.70 -4.33 -5.20
CA CYS A 80 0.16 -3.04 -4.79
C CYS A 80 -1.23 -3.15 -4.15
N ILE A 81 -2.13 -3.91 -4.77
CA ILE A 81 -3.50 -4.11 -4.29
C ILE A 81 -3.48 -4.87 -2.96
N GLU A 82 -2.71 -5.95 -2.85
CA GLU A 82 -2.57 -6.73 -1.63
C GLU A 82 -2.02 -5.86 -0.49
N GLN A 83 -0.97 -5.08 -0.74
CA GLN A 83 -0.43 -4.16 0.26
C GLN A 83 -1.43 -3.07 0.67
N LEU A 84 -2.22 -2.56 -0.28
CA LEU A 84 -3.23 -1.53 -0.03
C LEU A 84 -4.33 -2.08 0.89
N PHE A 85 -4.85 -3.26 0.58
CA PHE A 85 -5.95 -3.89 1.32
C PHE A 85 -5.53 -4.51 2.66
N ASN A 86 -4.26 -4.87 2.82
CA ASN A 86 -3.71 -5.31 4.12
C ASN A 86 -3.58 -4.17 5.15
N ARG A 87 -3.97 -2.93 4.83
CA ARG A 87 -4.01 -1.84 5.82
C ARG A 87 -5.27 -1.95 6.66
N SER A 88 -5.12 -1.82 7.97
CA SER A 88 -6.23 -1.89 8.94
C SER A 88 -7.39 -0.95 8.65
N ARG A 89 -7.15 0.18 7.98
CA ARG A 89 -8.20 1.12 7.54
C ARG A 89 -9.22 0.50 6.59
N PHE A 90 -8.84 -0.51 5.80
CA PHE A 90 -9.71 -1.15 4.83
C PHE A 90 -10.30 -2.47 5.33
N ALA A 91 -9.82 -2.98 6.47
CA ALA A 91 -10.32 -4.22 7.06
C ALA A 91 -11.81 -4.08 7.41
N GLY A 92 -12.64 -4.93 6.80
CA GLY A 92 -14.10 -4.94 7.00
C GLY A 92 -14.87 -3.79 6.34
N VAL A 93 -14.20 -2.91 5.59
CA VAL A 93 -14.84 -1.81 4.85
C VAL A 93 -15.14 -2.21 3.40
N ILE A 94 -14.35 -3.13 2.86
CA ILE A 94 -14.50 -3.58 1.47
C ILE A 94 -15.28 -4.88 1.46
N ASP A 95 -16.44 -4.86 0.80
CA ASP A 95 -17.18 -6.07 0.46
C ASP A 95 -16.63 -6.61 -0.87
N PHE A 96 -16.16 -7.86 -0.85
CA PHE A 96 -15.70 -8.58 -2.02
C PHE A 96 -16.73 -9.60 -2.51
N SER A 97 -17.92 -9.61 -1.91
CA SER A 97 -19.04 -10.42 -2.36
C SER A 97 -19.83 -9.64 -3.39
N PRO A 98 -20.09 -10.20 -4.58
CA PRO A 98 -20.99 -9.57 -5.52
C PRO A 98 -22.38 -9.42 -4.91
N TYR A 99 -23.03 -8.29 -5.20
CA TYR A 99 -24.36 -7.99 -4.70
C TYR A 99 -25.20 -7.31 -5.77
N GLN A 100 -26.52 -7.38 -5.61
CA GLN A 100 -27.47 -6.81 -6.55
C GLN A 100 -28.21 -5.65 -5.89
N LEU A 101 -27.95 -4.43 -6.36
CA LEU A 101 -28.56 -3.22 -5.82
C LEU A 101 -29.72 -2.76 -6.70
N TYR A 102 -30.83 -2.35 -6.07
CA TYR A 102 -32.05 -1.91 -6.75
C TYR A 102 -32.59 -0.64 -6.09
N THR A 103 -33.21 0.24 -6.88
CA THR A 103 -33.79 1.50 -6.37
C THR A 103 -35.05 1.29 -5.53
N THR A 104 -35.79 0.20 -5.79
CA THR A 104 -37.05 -0.13 -5.13
C THR A 104 -37.09 -1.60 -4.71
N SER A 105 -37.95 -1.92 -3.74
CA SER A 105 -38.19 -3.30 -3.28
C SER A 105 -38.72 -4.21 -4.38
N GLU A 106 -39.35 -3.64 -5.40
CA GLU A 106 -39.88 -4.33 -6.58
C GLU A 106 -38.77 -4.79 -7.56
N ARG A 107 -37.51 -4.37 -7.32
CA ARG A 107 -36.34 -4.77 -8.12
C ARG A 107 -36.44 -4.44 -9.61
N ILE A 108 -37.18 -3.39 -9.95
CA ILE A 108 -37.45 -3.02 -11.36
C ILE A 108 -36.24 -2.35 -12.01
N MET A 109 -35.53 -1.50 -11.28
CA MET A 109 -34.39 -0.76 -11.81
C MET A 109 -33.12 -1.11 -11.05
N ARG A 110 -32.15 -1.66 -11.78
CA ARG A 110 -30.83 -2.02 -11.30
C ARG A 110 -29.98 -0.77 -11.06
N VAL A 111 -29.20 -0.78 -10.00
CA VAL A 111 -28.26 0.30 -9.66
C VAL A 111 -26.85 -0.25 -9.65
N TYR A 112 -25.95 0.45 -10.33
CA TYR A 112 -24.54 0.11 -10.40
C TYR A 112 -23.72 1.25 -9.78
N THR A 113 -23.06 0.97 -8.66
CA THR A 113 -22.24 1.94 -7.92
C THR A 113 -20.75 1.60 -7.99
N GLU A 114 -20.43 0.31 -7.92
CA GLU A 114 -19.08 -0.23 -7.84
C GLU A 114 -19.00 -1.55 -8.63
N TRP A 115 -17.79 -2.06 -8.87
CA TRP A 115 -17.60 -3.34 -9.56
C TRP A 115 -18.43 -4.48 -8.95
N MET A 116 -18.51 -4.55 -7.62
CA MET A 116 -19.25 -5.61 -6.93
C MET A 116 -20.76 -5.58 -7.13
N SER A 117 -21.32 -4.43 -7.54
CA SER A 117 -22.74 -4.29 -7.91
C SER A 117 -23.05 -4.66 -9.36
N SER A 118 -22.00 -4.93 -10.16
CA SER A 118 -22.11 -5.20 -11.58
C SER A 118 -22.51 -6.65 -11.88
N ASP A 119 -23.09 -6.84 -13.06
CA ASP A 119 -23.47 -8.17 -13.52
C ASP A 119 -22.23 -9.05 -13.77
N GLY A 120 -21.11 -8.45 -14.20
CA GLY A 120 -19.85 -9.18 -14.38
C GLY A 120 -19.30 -9.78 -13.08
N ALA A 121 -19.39 -9.05 -11.96
CA ALA A 121 -19.01 -9.60 -10.66
C ALA A 121 -19.95 -10.75 -10.22
N TRP A 122 -21.26 -10.58 -10.45
CA TRP A 122 -22.27 -11.58 -10.13
C TRP A 122 -22.11 -12.87 -10.95
N GLU A 123 -21.94 -12.75 -12.26
CA GLU A 123 -21.73 -13.87 -13.17
C GLU A 123 -20.48 -14.66 -12.82
N LEU A 124 -19.37 -13.95 -12.53
CA LEU A 124 -18.11 -14.58 -12.13
C LEU A 124 -18.26 -15.41 -10.85
N GLN A 125 -19.03 -14.93 -9.87
CA GLN A 125 -19.34 -15.72 -8.68
C GLN A 125 -20.15 -16.98 -9.00
N VAL A 126 -21.16 -16.88 -9.87
CA VAL A 126 -21.98 -18.02 -10.28
C VAL A 126 -21.14 -19.07 -11.00
N GLU A 127 -20.24 -18.67 -11.89
CA GLU A 127 -19.32 -19.60 -12.58
C GLU A 127 -18.41 -20.36 -11.61
N TRP A 128 -17.85 -19.66 -10.63
CA TRP A 128 -16.96 -20.26 -9.63
C TRP A 128 -17.67 -21.28 -8.72
N PHE A 129 -18.94 -21.08 -8.39
CA PHE A 129 -19.70 -22.05 -7.59
C PHE A 129 -20.18 -23.29 -8.38
N ASN A 130 -20.10 -23.24 -9.71
CA ASN A 130 -20.50 -24.34 -10.60
C ASN A 130 -19.30 -25.19 -11.06
N CYS A 131 -18.08 -24.92 -10.57
CA CYS A 131 -16.87 -25.71 -10.75
C CYS A 131 -16.60 -26.57 -9.50
#